data_AF-A0A7Y2XEQ0-F1
#
_entry.id   AF-A0A7Y2XEQ0-F1
#
_cell.length_a   1.000
_cell.length_b   1.000
_cell.length_c   1.000
_cell.angle_alpha   90.00
_cell.angle_beta   90.00
_cell.angle_gamma   90.00
#
_symmetry.space_group_name_H-M   'P 1'
#
loop_
_entity.id
_entity.type
_entity.pdbx_description
1 polymer ?
#
loop_
_entity_poly.entity_id
_entity_poly.type
_entity_poly.pdbx_seq_one_letter_code
_entity_poly.pdbx_strand_id
1 'polypeptide(L)' 'MDFKKSILNLLACLVLSPIVIYIILGIAKLAGSTYEMSHGETFIIWLLMAIVIKLSMTQKT' A
#
# COMPACT_ATOMS: atom_id res chain seq x y z
N MET A 1 21.46 -15.17 -3.16
CA MET A 1 20.20 -14.40 -3.04
C MET A 1 20.55 -12.93 -3.02
N ASP A 2 20.12 -12.18 -4.03
CA ASP A 2 20.48 -10.76 -4.17
C ASP A 2 19.71 -9.90 -3.16
N PHE A 3 20.22 -9.79 -1.94
CA PHE A 3 19.65 -8.95 -0.87
C PHE A 3 19.33 -7.53 -1.35
N LYS A 4 20.17 -7.00 -2.24
CA LYS A 4 20.00 -5.68 -2.87
C LYS A 4 18.70 -5.58 -3.69
N LYS A 5 18.30 -6.63 -4.41
CA LYS A 5 17.00 -6.67 -5.14
C LYS A 5 15.82 -6.81 -4.19
N SER A 6 15.97 -7.57 -3.11
CA SER A 6 14.90 -7.76 -2.12
C SER A 6 14.60 -6.47 -1.34
N ILE A 7 15.65 -5.74 -0.94
CA ILE A 7 15.52 -4.43 -0.29
C ILE A 7 14.87 -3.40 -1.23
N LEU A 8 15.24 -3.40 -2.51
CA LEU A 8 14.69 -2.47 -3.50
C LEU A 8 13.21 -2.75 -3.76
N ASN A 9 12.81 -4.02 -3.80
CA ASN A 9 11.40 -4.42 -3.93
C ASN A 9 10.58 -4.00 -2.72
N LEU A 10 11.11 -4.15 -1.51
CA LEU A 10 10.47 -3.69 -0.28
C LEU A 10 10.25 -2.18 -0.29
N LEU A 11 11.28 -1.42 -0.68
CA LEU A 11 11.21 0.03 -0.79
C LEU A 11 10.22 0.47 -1.87
N ALA A 12 10.21 -0.22 -3.02
CA ALA A 12 9.24 0.01 -4.07
C ALA A 12 7.80 -0.26 -3.59
N CYS A 13 7.54 -1.36 -2.88
CA CYS A 13 6.21 -1.66 -2.30
C CYS A 13 5.75 -0.58 -1.31
N LEU A 14 6.69 -0.06 -0.51
CA LEU A 14 6.41 0.98 0.48
C LEU A 14 6.02 2.31 -0.19
N VAL A 15 6.68 2.66 -1.30
CA VAL A 15 6.36 3.87 -2.10
C VAL A 15 5.13 3.66 -2.99
N LEU A 16 4.81 2.42 -3.38
CA LEU A 16 3.61 2.09 -4.16
C LEU A 16 2.33 2.08 -3.30
N SER A 17 2.46 1.72 -2.01
CA SER A 17 1.37 1.67 -1.03
C SER A 17 0.46 2.92 -1.01
N PRO A 18 0.98 4.17 -0.88
CA PRO A 18 0.13 5.35 -0.81
C PRO A 18 -0.58 5.62 -2.13
N ILE A 19 0.05 5.29 -3.28
CA ILE A 19 -0.56 5.41 -4.60
C ILE A 19 -1.83 4.55 -4.67
N VAL A 20 -1.74 3.28 -4.23
CA VAL A 20 -2.89 2.36 -4.18
C VAL A 20 -3.97 2.88 -3.24
N ILE A 21 -3.60 3.40 -2.07
CA ILE A 21 -4.55 3.95 -1.09
C ILE A 21 -5.32 5.13 -1.68
N TYR A 22 -4.66 6.09 -2.33
CA TYR A 22 -5.33 7.23 -2.94
C TYR A 22 -6.26 6.82 -4.10
N ILE A 23 -5.88 5.81 -4.89
CA ILE A 23 -6.76 5.25 -5.92
C ILE A 23 -8.03 4.68 -5.29
N ILE A 24 -7.89 3.85 -4.25
CA ILE A 24 -9.02 3.24 -3.54
C ILE A 24 -9.90 4.33 -2.91
N LEU A 25 -9.30 5.33 -2.26
CA LEU A 25 -10.03 6.43 -1.63
C LEU A 25 -10.77 7.28 -2.68
N GLY A 26 -10.17 7.48 -3.86
CA GLY A 26 -10.79 8.16 -4.99
C GLY A 26 -12.02 7.40 -5.50
N ILE A 27 -11.90 6.07 -5.68
CA ILE A 27 -13.03 5.21 -6.10
C ILE A 27 -14.13 5.19 -5.03
N ALA A 28 -13.76 5.08 -3.75
CA ALA A 28 -14.70 5.11 -2.63
C ALA A 28 -15.46 6.44 -2.57
N LYS A 29 -14.77 7.56 -2.81
CA LYS A 29 -15.38 8.89 -2.87
C LYS A 29 -16.36 9.02 -4.04
N LEU A 30 -16.03 8.44 -5.20
CA LEU A 30 -16.95 8.37 -6.34
C LEU A 30 -18.18 7.49 -6.04
N ALA A 31 -18.02 6.45 -5.22
CA ALA A 31 -19.12 5.60 -4.75
C ALA A 31 -19.95 6.23 -3.60
N GLY A 32 -19.68 7.49 -3.22
CA GLY A 32 -20.41 8.21 -2.16
C GLY A 32 -19.91 7.94 -0.73
N SER A 33 -18.76 7.26 -0.57
CA SER A 33 -18.15 7.02 0.74
C SER A 33 -17.17 8.14 1.10
N THR A 34 -17.41 8.79 2.24
CA THR A 34 -16.48 9.77 2.84
C THR A 34 -15.67 9.10 3.94
N TYR A 35 -14.47 8.65 3.60
CA TYR A 35 -13.46 8.22 4.58
C TYR A 35 -12.62 9.42 5.00
N GLU A 36 -12.94 10.00 6.16
CA GLU A 36 -12.05 10.92 6.85
C GLU A 36 -11.03 10.11 7.64
N MET A 37 -9.77 10.10 7.19
CA MET A 37 -8.68 9.43 7.90
C MET A 37 -7.85 10.45 8.65
N SER A 38 -7.62 10.20 9.94
CA SER A 38 -6.61 10.92 10.70
C SER A 38 -5.20 10.52 10.23
N HIS A 39 -4.21 11.35 10.56
CA HIS A 39 -2.80 11.11 10.22
C HIS A 39 -2.31 9.75 10.77
N GLY A 40 -2.74 9.39 11.99
CA GLY A 40 -2.37 8.11 12.62
C GLY A 40 -3.00 6.89 11.92
N GLU A 41 -4.26 7.01 11.49
CA GLU A 41 -4.97 5.93 10.78
C GLU A 41 -4.40 5.72 9.38
N THR A 42 -4.08 6.81 8.69
CA THR A 42 -3.44 6.78 7.37
C THR A 42 -2.08 6.07 7.44
N PHE A 43 -1.31 6.30 8.50
CA PHE A 43 -0.01 5.62 8.71
C PHE A 43 -0.17 4.10 8.88
N ILE A 44 -1.17 3.67 9.65
CA ILE A 44 -1.47 2.25 9.86
C ILE A 44 -1.87 1.61 8.53
N ILE A 45 -2.80 2.22 7.79
CA ILE A 45 -3.30 1.70 6.50
C ILE A 45 -2.17 1.65 5.47
N TRP A 46 -1.28 2.64 5.45
CA TRP A 46 -0.09 2.66 4.60
C TRP A 46 0.86 1.49 4.85
N LEU A 47 1.17 1.20 6.12
CA LEU A 47 2.00 0.04 6.48
C LEU A 47 1.29 -1.28 6.15
N LEU A 48 0.00 -1.38 6.47
CA LEU A 48 -0.80 -2.58 6.23
C LEU A 48 -0.88 -2.88 4.73
N MET A 49 -1.10 -1.85 3.91
CA MET A 49 -1.14 -1.98 2.45
C MET A 49 0.23 -2.37 1.87
N ALA A 50 1.33 -1.84 2.41
CA ALA A 50 2.67 -2.26 2.00
C ALA A 50 2.92 -3.76 2.27
N ILE A 51 2.44 -4.28 3.41
CA ILE A 51 2.51 -5.71 3.74
C ILE A 51 1.64 -6.54 2.79
N VAL A 52 0.40 -6.10 2.50
CA VAL A 52 -0.50 -6.78 1.57
C VAL A 52 0.11 -6.85 0.17
N ILE A 53 0.64 -5.74 -0.36
CA ILE A 53 1.31 -5.72 -1.67
C ILE A 53 2.48 -6.70 -1.69
N LYS A 54 3.33 -6.67 -0.65
CA LYS A 54 4.44 -7.61 -0.50
C LYS A 54 3.95 -9.05 -0.52
N LEU A 55 2.89 -9.37 0.23
CA LEU A 55 2.31 -10.71 0.29
C LEU A 55 1.75 -11.15 -1.08
N SER A 56 1.01 -10.26 -1.76
CA SER A 56 0.49 -10.51 -3.11
C SER A 56 1.60 -10.74 -4.14
N MET A 57 2.73 -10.06 -4.03
CA MET A 57 3.90 -10.30 -4.88
C MET A 57 4.63 -11.62 -4.56
N THR A 58 4.54 -12.10 -3.32
CA THR A 58 5.24 -13.32 -2.89
C THR A 58 4.51 -14.60 -3.34
N GLN A 59 3.19 -14.52 -3.62
CA GLN A 59 2.36 -15.64 -4.09
C GLN A 59 2.56 -16.01 -5.57
N LYS A 60 3.38 -15.27 -6.32
CA LYS A 60 3.60 -15.50 -7.77
C LYS A 60 4.82 -16.40 -8.05
N THR A 61 5.11 -17.36 -7.17
CA THR A 61 6.15 -18.38 -7.37
C THR A 61 5.57 -19.76 -7.20
#